data_AF-A0A101SVW5-F1
#
_entry.id   AF-A0A101SVW5-F1
#
_cell.length_a   1.000
_cell.length_b   1.000
_cell.length_c   1.000
_cell.angle_alpha   90.00
_cell.angle_beta   90.00
_cell.angle_gamma   90.00
#
_symmetry.space_group_name_H-M   'P 1'
#
loop_
_entity.id
_entity.type
_entity.pdbx_description
1 polymer ?
#
loop_
_entity_poly.entity_id
_entity_poly.type
_entity_poly.pdbx_seq_one_letter_code
_entity_poly.pdbx_strand_id
1 'polypeptide(L)'
;GPLTGPNPTDRGKPGSKIHLITDRNGVPLSLGVSGANTHDSLGLEPLVRGIPPIRSRRGPRRRRPAKLHADKGYDYDHLRKWLRERRIRHRIARKGIESSTRLGRHRWAVERTVSWLAGCRRLHRRYERMAEHFLAFVGIAAAFICYRRLTN
;
A
#
# COMPACT_ATOMS: atom_id res chain seq x y z
N GLY A 1 -3.32 -7.77 19.91
CA GLY A 1 -2.40 -6.63 20.19
C GLY A 1 -3.00 -5.37 19.59
N PRO A 2 -2.41 -4.18 19.76
CA PRO A 2 -2.82 -3.02 18.97
C PRO A 2 -2.70 -3.29 17.46
N LEU A 3 -3.58 -2.68 16.66
CA LEU A 3 -3.70 -2.88 15.21
C LEU A 3 -3.91 -4.35 14.77
N THR A 4 -4.61 -5.13 15.59
CA THR A 4 -5.23 -6.40 15.18
C THR A 4 -6.75 -6.24 15.22
N GLY A 5 -7.46 -6.80 14.25
CA GLY A 5 -8.92 -6.78 14.22
C GLY A 5 -9.49 -8.02 13.55
N PRO A 6 -10.81 -8.28 13.72
CA PRO A 6 -11.44 -9.44 13.12
C PRO A 6 -11.40 -9.33 11.60
N ASN A 7 -10.86 -10.35 10.93
CA ASN A 7 -10.77 -10.34 9.48
C ASN A 7 -12.16 -10.65 8.87
N PRO A 8 -12.77 -9.72 8.12
CA PRO A 8 -14.09 -9.93 7.52
C PRO A 8 -14.10 -11.06 6.48
N THR A 9 -12.94 -11.45 5.93
CA THR A 9 -12.82 -12.51 4.92
C THR A 9 -12.29 -13.84 5.46
N ASP A 10 -11.87 -13.90 6.74
CA ASP A 10 -11.33 -15.12 7.37
C ASP A 10 -12.06 -15.42 8.68
N ARG A 11 -13.40 -15.48 8.62
CA ARG A 11 -14.28 -15.88 9.74
C ARG A 11 -14.02 -15.10 11.04
N GLY A 12 -13.62 -13.83 10.94
CA GLY A 12 -13.33 -12.99 12.10
C GLY A 12 -12.02 -13.31 12.83
N LYS A 13 -11.15 -14.17 12.27
CA LYS A 13 -9.83 -14.44 12.87
C LYS A 13 -9.05 -13.14 13.05
N PRO A 14 -8.31 -12.97 14.16
CA PRO A 14 -7.53 -11.78 14.41
C PRO A 14 -6.42 -11.67 13.36
N GLY A 15 -6.39 -10.54 12.67
CA GLY A 15 -5.41 -10.27 11.62
C GLY A 15 -5.01 -8.81 11.55
N SER A 16 -4.00 -8.57 10.71
CA SER A 16 -3.54 -7.24 10.34
C SER A 16 -3.48 -7.12 8.83
N LYS A 17 -3.71 -5.89 8.34
CA LYS A 17 -3.55 -5.53 6.95
C LYS A 17 -2.25 -4.75 6.78
N ILE A 18 -1.53 -5.05 5.71
CA ILE A 18 -0.38 -4.26 5.25
C ILE A 18 -0.88 -3.36 4.12
N HIS A 19 -0.64 -2.06 4.26
CA HIS A 19 -0.91 -1.03 3.27
C HIS A 19 0.41 -0.64 2.61
N LEU A 20 0.43 -0.45 1.29
CA LEU A 20 1.64 -0.20 0.52
C LEU A 20 1.37 0.73 -0.67
N ILE A 21 2.27 1.69 -0.90
CA ILE A 21 2.43 2.39 -2.18
C ILE A 21 3.73 1.93 -2.82
N THR A 22 3.67 1.58 -4.11
CA THR A 22 4.86 1.30 -4.92
C THR A 22 5.01 2.29 -6.07
N ASP A 23 6.22 2.36 -6.63
CA ASP A 23 6.42 2.93 -7.96
C ASP A 23 5.86 1.99 -9.06
N ARG A 24 6.07 2.35 -10.34
CA ARG A 24 5.63 1.56 -11.49
C ARG A 24 6.37 0.22 -11.63
N ASN A 25 7.54 0.09 -11.03
CA ASN A 25 8.38 -1.11 -11.09
C ASN A 25 8.18 -2.04 -9.88
N GLY A 26 7.28 -1.69 -8.95
CA GLY A 26 7.04 -2.44 -7.72
C GLY A 26 8.06 -2.15 -6.61
N VAL A 27 8.77 -1.02 -6.66
CA VAL A 27 9.62 -0.59 -5.54
C VAL A 27 8.73 0.02 -4.46
N PRO A 28 8.73 -0.52 -3.22
CA PRO A 28 8.01 0.08 -2.10
C PRO A 28 8.44 1.53 -1.82
N LEU A 29 7.48 2.44 -1.71
CA LEU A 29 7.72 3.85 -1.40
C LEU A 29 7.18 4.26 -0.03
N SER A 30 6.03 3.72 0.38
CA SER A 30 5.44 3.97 1.70
C SER A 30 4.68 2.74 2.17
N LEU A 31 4.73 2.48 3.48
CA LEU A 31 4.15 1.30 4.13
C LEU A 31 3.28 1.72 5.31
N GLY A 32 2.28 0.92 5.63
CA GLY A 32 1.46 1.08 6.82
C GLY A 32 0.87 -0.25 7.28
N VAL A 33 0.48 -0.33 8.55
CA VAL A 33 -0.19 -1.50 9.11
C VAL A 33 -1.47 -1.03 9.79
N SER A 34 -2.53 -1.82 9.68
CA SER A 34 -3.76 -1.62 10.44
C SER A 34 -4.36 -2.96 10.91
N GLY A 35 -5.43 -2.90 11.69
CA GLY A 35 -6.25 -4.09 11.96
C GLY A 35 -6.87 -4.62 10.66
N ALA A 36 -7.19 -5.92 10.62
CA ALA A 36 -7.78 -6.53 9.43
C ALA A 36 -9.19 -6.03 9.12
N ASN A 37 -9.93 -5.52 10.10
CA ASN A 37 -11.23 -4.90 9.91
C ASN A 37 -11.15 -3.44 9.44
N THR A 38 -9.96 -2.82 9.47
CA THR A 38 -9.82 -1.42 9.07
C THR A 38 -10.18 -1.26 7.60
N HIS A 39 -11.01 -0.27 7.32
CA HIS A 39 -11.43 0.05 5.95
C HIS A 39 -10.26 0.67 5.17
N ASP A 40 -10.02 0.20 3.95
CA ASP A 40 -8.81 0.54 3.19
C ASP A 40 -8.71 2.04 2.87
N SER A 41 -9.85 2.76 2.78
CA SER A 41 -9.88 4.22 2.60
C SER A 41 -9.04 4.98 3.62
N LEU A 42 -8.98 4.49 4.86
CA LEU A 42 -8.22 5.11 5.96
C LEU A 42 -6.70 5.01 5.74
N GLY A 43 -6.25 4.06 4.93
CA GLY A 43 -4.83 3.86 4.61
C GLY A 43 -4.29 4.83 3.55
N LEU A 44 -5.14 5.40 2.68
CA LEU A 44 -4.67 6.16 1.52
C LEU A 44 -3.93 7.45 1.90
N GLU A 45 -4.54 8.30 2.73
CA GLU A 45 -3.92 9.59 3.06
C GLU A 45 -2.61 9.44 3.83
N PRO A 46 -2.52 8.60 4.89
CA PRO A 46 -1.27 8.37 5.60
C PRO A 46 -0.17 7.84 4.66
N LEU A 47 -0.50 6.89 3.78
CA LEU A 47 0.46 6.34 2.83
C LEU A 47 0.97 7.40 1.84
N VAL A 48 0.08 8.21 1.27
CA VAL A 48 0.51 9.25 0.31
C VAL A 48 1.36 10.31 1.00
N ARG A 49 1.07 10.65 2.26
CA ARG A 49 1.88 11.56 3.07
C ARG A 49 3.24 10.96 3.46
N GLY A 50 3.30 9.64 3.63
CA GLY A 50 4.50 8.89 3.98
C GLY A 50 5.51 8.72 2.83
N ILE A 51 5.17 9.15 1.61
CA ILE A 51 6.10 9.06 0.46
C ILE A 51 7.34 9.93 0.73
N PRO A 52 8.55 9.35 0.74
CA PRO A 52 9.77 10.10 1.00
C PRO A 52 10.09 11.05 -0.15
N PRO A 53 11.02 12.01 0.03
CA PRO A 53 11.51 12.85 -1.05
C PRO A 53 12.27 12.01 -2.09
N ILE A 54 11.64 11.76 -3.24
CA ILE A 54 12.22 10.99 -4.36
C ILE A 54 12.91 11.95 -5.33
N ARG A 55 14.11 11.58 -5.81
CA ARG A 55 14.85 12.37 -6.81
C ARG A 55 14.02 12.55 -8.08
N SER A 56 13.84 13.80 -8.48
CA SER A 56 13.26 14.14 -9.78
C SER A 56 14.32 14.11 -10.86
N ARG A 57 13.94 13.78 -12.10
CA ARG A 57 14.83 13.92 -13.28
C ARG A 57 15.31 15.37 -13.46
N ARG A 58 14.46 16.35 -13.13
CA ARG A 58 14.75 17.79 -13.14
C ARG A 58 14.06 18.45 -11.94
N GLY A 59 14.72 19.43 -11.33
CA GLY A 59 14.19 20.22 -10.21
C GLY A 59 14.18 19.50 -8.85
N PRO A 60 13.48 20.07 -7.85
CA PRO A 60 13.46 19.56 -6.48
C PRO A 60 12.95 18.12 -6.34
N ARG A 61 13.32 17.46 -5.24
CA ARG A 61 12.80 16.12 -4.89
C ARG A 61 11.27 16.16 -4.76
N ARG A 62 10.60 15.17 -5.34
CA ARG A 62 9.13 15.02 -5.27
C ARG A 62 8.75 14.19 -4.06
N ARG A 63 7.77 14.67 -3.30
CA ARG A 63 7.15 13.95 -2.17
C ARG A 63 5.73 13.43 -2.50
N ARG A 64 5.30 13.56 -3.75
CA ARG A 64 3.97 13.13 -4.20
C ARG A 64 4.01 12.61 -5.64
N PRO A 65 3.18 11.61 -5.97
CA PRO A 65 3.10 11.08 -7.32
C PRO A 65 2.36 12.05 -8.25
N ALA A 66 2.71 12.06 -9.53
CA ALA A 66 1.93 12.76 -10.54
C ALA A 66 0.60 12.05 -10.83
N LYS A 67 0.61 10.71 -10.75
CA LYS A 67 -0.56 9.86 -10.94
C LYS A 67 -0.56 8.73 -9.90
N LEU A 68 -1.69 8.52 -9.22
CA LEU A 68 -1.92 7.42 -8.29
C LEU A 68 -2.96 6.47 -8.87
N HIS A 69 -2.65 5.17 -8.87
CA HIS A 69 -3.61 4.11 -9.18
C HIS A 69 -4.04 3.46 -7.87
N ALA A 70 -5.34 3.26 -7.68
CA ALA A 70 -5.86 2.58 -6.50
C ALA A 70 -6.99 1.62 -6.87
N ASP A 71 -7.25 0.69 -5.95
CA ASP A 71 -8.29 -0.32 -6.10
C ASP A 71 -9.71 0.26 -5.94
N LYS A 72 -10.75 -0.58 -6.03
CA LYS A 72 -12.14 -0.16 -5.84
C LYS A 72 -12.46 0.16 -4.38
N GLY A 73 -11.79 -0.48 -3.42
CA GLY A 73 -11.88 -0.18 -2.00
C GLY A 73 -11.58 1.28 -1.65
N TYR A 74 -10.88 2.02 -2.52
CA TYR A 74 -10.63 3.46 -2.37
C TYR A 74 -11.64 4.38 -3.07
N ASP A 75 -12.72 3.85 -3.64
CA ASP A 75 -13.72 4.65 -4.38
C ASP A 75 -14.63 5.47 -3.45
N TYR A 76 -14.10 6.60 -2.99
CA TYR A 76 -14.81 7.58 -2.16
C TYR A 76 -14.54 9.00 -2.65
N ASP A 77 -15.58 9.84 -2.67
CA ASP A 77 -15.48 11.20 -3.17
C ASP A 77 -14.52 12.09 -2.36
N HIS A 78 -14.48 11.91 -1.04
CA HIS A 78 -13.54 12.65 -0.19
C HIS A 78 -12.08 12.33 -0.54
N LEU A 79 -11.74 11.07 -0.82
CA LEU A 79 -10.39 10.69 -1.26
C LEU A 79 -10.04 11.27 -2.63
N ARG A 80 -11.01 11.22 -3.57
CA ARG A 80 -10.85 11.82 -4.90
C ARG A 80 -10.62 13.34 -4.80
N LYS A 81 -11.38 14.03 -3.94
CA LYS A 81 -11.24 15.46 -3.65
C LYS A 81 -9.87 15.76 -3.03
N TRP A 82 -9.48 15.02 -2.00
CA TRP A 82 -8.21 15.18 -1.30
C TRP A 82 -6.98 15.02 -2.23
N LEU A 83 -7.04 14.05 -3.17
CA LEU A 83 -6.01 13.86 -4.19
C LEU A 83 -5.96 15.01 -5.20
N ARG A 84 -7.12 15.53 -5.63
CA ARG A 84 -7.21 16.68 -6.55
C ARG A 84 -6.64 17.96 -5.94
N GLU A 85 -6.96 18.24 -4.67
CA GLU A 85 -6.41 19.39 -3.92
C GLU A 85 -4.88 19.35 -3.89
N ARG A 86 -4.31 18.14 -3.87
CA ARG A 86 -2.86 17.91 -3.90
C ARG A 86 -2.28 17.82 -5.31
N ARG A 87 -3.07 18.12 -6.35
CA ARG A 87 -2.68 18.04 -7.76
C ARG A 87 -2.17 16.65 -8.15
N ILE A 88 -2.69 15.60 -7.52
CA ILE A 88 -2.38 14.20 -7.83
C ILE A 88 -3.48 13.68 -8.76
N ARG A 89 -3.12 13.32 -10.00
CA ARG A 89 -4.08 12.65 -10.89
C ARG A 89 -4.39 11.28 -10.30
N HIS A 90 -5.64 10.89 -10.24
CA HIS A 90 -6.01 9.61 -9.62
C HIS A 90 -6.78 8.73 -10.61
N ARG A 91 -6.44 7.44 -10.62
CA ARG A 91 -7.18 6.38 -11.31
C ARG A 91 -7.63 5.37 -10.25
N ILE A 92 -8.73 5.72 -9.60
CA ILE A 92 -9.41 4.87 -8.62
C ILE A 92 -10.56 4.18 -9.34
N ALA A 93 -10.58 2.85 -9.23
CA ALA A 93 -11.57 2.04 -9.90
C ALA A 93 -12.97 2.28 -9.31
N ARG A 94 -14.01 2.44 -10.14
CA ARG A 94 -15.36 2.70 -9.63
C ARG A 94 -16.06 1.43 -9.16
N LYS A 95 -16.61 1.44 -7.94
CA LYS A 95 -17.48 0.38 -7.41
C LYS A 95 -18.73 0.28 -8.28
N GLY A 96 -19.20 -0.95 -8.52
CA GLY A 96 -20.39 -1.23 -9.36
C GLY A 96 -20.26 -0.97 -10.88
N ILE A 97 -19.29 -0.18 -11.33
CA ILE A 97 -19.20 0.25 -12.75
C ILE A 97 -18.10 -0.48 -13.52
N GLU A 98 -16.86 -0.49 -13.01
CA GLU A 98 -15.73 -1.02 -13.77
C GLU A 98 -15.53 -2.51 -13.50
N SER A 99 -15.33 -3.32 -14.55
CA SER A 99 -14.98 -4.75 -14.36
C SER A 99 -13.60 -4.91 -13.70
N SER A 100 -13.45 -5.95 -12.86
CA SER A 100 -12.18 -6.30 -12.24
C SER A 100 -11.09 -6.70 -13.24
N THR A 101 -11.46 -7.18 -14.44
CA THR A 101 -10.53 -7.70 -15.45
C THR A 101 -9.59 -6.63 -16.02
N ARG A 102 -10.10 -5.41 -16.23
CA ARG A 102 -9.30 -4.30 -16.79
C ARG A 102 -8.34 -3.66 -15.79
N LEU A 103 -8.43 -4.03 -14.52
CA LEU A 103 -7.64 -3.44 -13.44
C LEU A 103 -6.22 -4.03 -13.34
N GLY A 104 -5.99 -5.25 -13.87
CA GLY A 104 -4.71 -5.95 -13.82
C GLY A 104 -3.54 -5.22 -14.50
N ARG A 105 -3.80 -4.43 -15.55
CA ARG A 105 -2.75 -3.78 -16.37
C ARG A 105 -1.77 -2.90 -15.58
N HIS A 106 -2.24 -2.29 -14.50
CA HIS A 106 -1.41 -1.44 -13.63
C HIS A 106 -1.28 -1.98 -12.20
N ARG A 107 -2.09 -2.98 -11.83
CA ARG A 107 -2.04 -3.58 -10.49
C ARG A 107 -0.91 -4.60 -10.33
N TRP A 108 -0.48 -5.24 -11.42
CA TRP A 108 0.49 -6.33 -11.34
C TRP A 108 1.76 -5.94 -10.57
N ALA A 109 2.22 -4.70 -10.66
CA ALA A 109 3.43 -4.24 -9.96
C ALA A 109 3.24 -4.24 -8.43
N VAL A 110 2.10 -3.74 -7.95
CA VAL A 110 1.76 -3.76 -6.52
C VAL A 110 1.50 -5.19 -6.06
N GLU A 111 0.72 -5.96 -6.82
CA GLU A 111 0.39 -7.36 -6.49
C GLU A 111 1.64 -8.25 -6.41
N ARG A 112 2.61 -8.06 -7.32
CA ARG A 112 3.92 -8.70 -7.27
C ARG A 112 4.67 -8.35 -5.99
N THR A 113 4.68 -7.07 -5.61
CA THR A 113 5.36 -6.61 -4.41
C THR A 113 4.72 -7.19 -3.15
N VAL A 114 3.38 -7.25 -3.11
CA VAL A 114 2.63 -7.92 -2.05
C VAL A 114 2.97 -9.42 -2.00
N SER A 115 3.10 -10.09 -3.14
CA SER A 115 3.52 -11.49 -3.22
C SER A 115 4.93 -11.70 -2.65
N TRP A 116 5.88 -10.79 -2.94
CA TRP A 116 7.22 -10.84 -2.34
C TRP A 116 7.20 -10.67 -0.82
N LEU A 117 6.42 -9.70 -0.32
CA LEU A 117 6.23 -9.52 1.12
C LEU A 117 5.61 -10.77 1.78
N ALA A 118 4.61 -11.38 1.14
CA ALA A 118 3.98 -12.61 1.62
C ALA A 118 4.93 -13.82 1.59
N GLY A 119 5.93 -13.82 0.70
CA GLY A 119 6.99 -14.82 0.64
C GLY A 119 7.99 -14.72 1.81
N CYS A 120 8.06 -13.58 2.50
CA CYS A 120 8.86 -13.46 3.72
C CYS A 120 8.16 -14.22 4.85
N ARG A 121 8.67 -15.41 5.21
CA ARG A 121 8.11 -16.28 6.28
C ARG A 121 7.78 -15.52 7.57
N ARG A 122 8.59 -14.52 7.93
CA ARG A 122 8.36 -13.70 9.14
C ARG A 122 7.03 -12.93 9.11
N LEU A 123 6.54 -12.56 7.92
CA LEU A 123 5.30 -11.80 7.73
C LEU A 123 4.08 -12.68 7.47
N HIS A 124 4.27 -13.96 7.14
CA HIS A 124 3.18 -14.88 6.81
C HIS A 124 2.19 -15.05 7.96
N ARG A 125 2.70 -15.08 9.20
CA ARG A 125 1.91 -15.08 10.41
C ARG A 125 2.46 -14.02 11.35
N ARG A 126 1.61 -13.09 11.79
CA ARG A 126 2.00 -12.09 12.79
C ARG A 126 2.16 -12.78 14.14
N TYR A 127 3.38 -12.82 14.66
CA TYR A 127 3.70 -13.29 16.02
C TYR A 127 3.90 -12.13 16.99
N GLU A 128 4.06 -10.91 16.47
CA GLU A 128 4.37 -9.71 17.20
C GLU A 128 3.15 -9.18 17.94
N ARG A 129 3.25 -9.09 19.27
CA ARG A 129 2.23 -8.46 20.11
C ARG A 129 2.13 -6.97 19.84
N MET A 130 3.27 -6.29 19.70
CA MET A 130 3.40 -4.85 19.43
C MET A 130 3.25 -4.57 17.93
N ALA A 131 2.46 -3.57 17.56
CA ALA A 131 2.26 -3.21 16.16
C ALA A 131 3.52 -2.60 15.51
N GLU A 132 4.29 -1.85 16.30
CA GLU A 132 5.55 -1.23 15.84
C GLU A 132 6.58 -2.28 15.42
N HIS A 133 6.73 -3.36 16.17
CA HIS A 133 7.61 -4.47 15.78
C HIS A 133 7.16 -5.12 14.48
N PHE A 134 5.86 -5.33 14.30
CA PHE A 134 5.34 -5.88 13.05
C PHE A 134 5.61 -4.93 11.88
N LEU A 135 5.35 -3.63 12.05
CA LEU A 135 5.67 -2.62 11.03
C LEU A 135 7.18 -2.57 10.73
N ALA A 136 8.04 -2.72 11.73
CA ALA A 136 9.49 -2.79 11.55
C ALA A 136 9.89 -4.00 10.69
N PHE A 137 9.33 -5.19 10.93
CA PHE A 137 9.58 -6.35 10.07
C PHE A 137 9.07 -6.15 8.64
N VAL A 138 7.92 -5.49 8.46
CA VAL A 138 7.43 -5.11 7.14
C VAL A 138 8.41 -4.16 6.45
N GLY A 139 8.96 -3.19 7.19
CA GLY A 139 10.00 -2.28 6.72
C GLY A 139 11.29 -3.00 6.30
N ILE A 140 11.77 -3.96 7.10
CA ILE A 140 12.94 -4.79 6.78
C ILE A 140 12.71 -5.60 5.50
N ALA A 141 11.53 -6.23 5.36
CA ALA A 141 11.18 -6.97 4.15
C ALA A 141 11.12 -6.07 2.91
N ALA A 142 10.57 -4.87 3.04
CA ALA A 142 10.56 -3.89 1.96
C ALA A 142 11.97 -3.41 1.59
N ALA A 143 12.85 -3.17 2.58
CA ALA A 143 14.24 -2.82 2.33
C ALA A 143 14.99 -3.95 1.59
N PHE A 144 14.72 -5.21 1.95
CA PHE A 144 15.27 -6.37 1.24
C PHE A 144 14.78 -6.45 -0.21
N ILE A 145 13.50 -6.17 -0.47
CA ILE A 145 12.95 -6.05 -1.83
C ILE A 145 13.68 -4.95 -2.60
N CYS A 146 13.82 -3.76 -2.01
CA CYS A 146 14.54 -2.64 -2.62
C CYS A 146 15.99 -3.00 -2.96
N TYR A 147 16.71 -3.65 -2.03
CA TYR A 147 18.08 -4.11 -2.25
C TYR A 147 18.17 -5.04 -3.46
N ARG A 148 17.33 -6.08 -3.53
CA ARG A 148 17.31 -7.02 -4.66
C ARG A 148 16.96 -6.34 -5.99
N ARG A 149 16.24 -5.21 -5.98
CA ARG A 149 15.92 -4.44 -7.18
C ARG A 149 17.07 -3.52 -7.63
N LEU A 150 18.01 -3.21 -6.74
CA LEU A 150 19.20 -2.42 -7.05
C LEU A 150 20.37 -3.29 -7.52
N THR A 151 20.47 -4.52 -7.03
CA THR A 151 21.59 -5.43 -7.33
C THR A 151 21.33 -6.44 -8.44
N ASN A 152 20.09 -6.54 -8.94
CA ASN A 152 19.73 -7.32 -10.14
C ASN A 152 19.31 -6.36 -11.24
#